data_AF-A0A3C0BAU9-F1
#
_entry.id   AF-A0A3C0BAU9-F1
#
_cell.length_a   1.000
_cell.length_b   1.000
_cell.length_c   1.000
_cell.angle_alpha   90.00
_cell.angle_beta   90.00
_cell.angle_gamma   90.00
#
_symmetry.space_group_name_H-M   'P 1'
#
loop_
_entity.id
_entity.type
_entity.pdbx_description
1 polymer ?
#
loop_
_entity_poly.entity_id
_entity_poly.type
_entity_poly.pdbx_seq_one_letter_code
_entity_poly.pdbx_strand_id
1 'polypeptide(L)'
;GDTRFDRVTAIKAIQKPFPLIDKFVNGRPVIVAGSTWPADENLILSLAENTGEKLKFIIAPHEVSEIRIKEIIEKFGDQAILYS
;
A
#
# COMPACT_ATOMS: atom_id res chain seq x y z
N GLY A 1 27.25 -0.50 -12.66
CA GLY A 1 26.45 -1.00 -11.53
C GLY A 1 25.21 -0.14 -11.43
N ASP A 2 24.05 -0.75 -11.20
CA ASP A 2 22.79 -0.03 -11.03
C ASP A 2 22.67 0.44 -9.58
N THR A 3 22.85 1.75 -9.36
CA THR A 3 22.86 2.38 -8.04
C THR A 3 21.53 2.26 -7.29
N ARG A 4 20.45 1.83 -7.96
CA ARG A 4 19.15 1.57 -7.32
C ARG A 4 19.19 0.31 -6.45
N PHE A 5 19.92 -0.73 -6.87
CA PHE A 5 20.07 -1.96 -6.08
C PHE A 5 20.93 -1.72 -4.83
N ASP A 6 21.99 -0.93 -4.97
CA ASP A 6 22.85 -0.54 -3.84
C ASP A 6 22.05 0.24 -2.79
N ARG A 7 21.14 1.12 -3.24
CA ARG A 7 20.26 1.89 -2.38
C ARG A 7 19.25 1.02 -1.62
N VAL A 8 18.65 0.02 -2.28
CA VAL A 8 17.74 -0.94 -1.61
C VAL A 8 18.48 -1.71 -0.51
N THR A 9 19.71 -2.13 -0.78
CA THR A 9 20.54 -2.86 0.18
C THR A 9 20.90 -1.99 1.40
N ALA A 10 21.25 -0.72 1.16
CA ALA A 10 21.52 0.24 2.22
C ALA A 10 20.26 0.54 3.08
N ILE A 11 19.10 0.71 2.46
CA ILE A 11 17.83 0.95 3.18
C ILE A 11 17.44 -0.26 4.03
N LYS A 12 17.64 -1.49 3.54
CA LYS A 12 17.39 -2.72 4.31
C LYS A 12 18.23 -2.76 5.60
N ALA A 13 19.46 -2.26 5.57
CA ALA A 13 20.34 -2.22 6.74
C ALA A 13 19.88 -1.22 7.81
N ILE A 14 19.03 -0.24 7.47
CA ILE A 14 18.58 0.83 8.37
C ILE A 14 17.30 0.45 9.15
N GLN A 15 16.71 -0.74 8.92
CA GLN A 15 15.51 -1.30 9.58
C GLN A 15 14.73 -0.28 10.45
N LYS A 16 13.98 0.61 9.79
CA LYS A 16 13.07 1.48 10.52
C LYS A 16 11.81 0.65 10.84
N PRO A 17 11.44 0.48 12.12
CA PRO A 17 10.20 -0.22 12.45
C PRO A 17 9.02 0.63 11.98
N PHE A 18 7.97 -0.03 11.48
CA PHE A 18 6.73 0.60 11.07
C PHE A 18 5.55 0.00 11.85
N PRO A 19 5.38 0.33 13.15
CA PRO A 19 4.44 -0.37 14.02
C PRO A 19 2.98 -0.36 13.53
N LEU A 20 2.57 0.71 12.84
CA LEU A 20 1.22 0.80 12.26
C LEU A 20 1.04 -0.15 11.08
N ILE A 21 2.06 -0.28 10.22
CA ILE A 21 2.06 -1.24 9.11
C ILE A 21 2.10 -2.66 9.67
N ASP A 22 2.94 -2.92 10.67
CA ASP A 22 3.02 -4.24 11.32
C ASP A 22 1.66 -4.66 11.92
N LYS A 23 0.97 -3.74 12.60
CA LYS A 23 -0.38 -3.96 13.14
C LYS A 23 -1.42 -4.18 12.04
N PHE A 24 -1.36 -3.43 10.95
CA PHE A 24 -2.28 -3.57 9.82
C PHE A 24 -2.11 -4.92 9.10
N VAL A 25 -0.86 -5.31 8.87
CA VAL A 25 -0.50 -6.56 8.20
C VAL A 25 -0.85 -7.76 9.07
N ASN A 26 -0.59 -7.68 10.39
CA ASN A 26 -0.96 -8.71 11.36
C ASN A 26 -0.57 -10.15 10.94
N GLY A 27 0.63 -10.31 10.37
CA GLY A 27 1.15 -11.60 9.90
C GLY A 27 0.47 -12.17 8.66
N ARG A 28 -0.41 -11.42 7.99
CA ARG A 28 -1.12 -11.87 6.78
C ARG A 28 -0.29 -11.55 5.52
N PRO A 29 -0.47 -12.30 4.42
CA PRO A 29 0.09 -11.95 3.14
C PRO A 29 -0.31 -10.53 2.73
N VAL A 30 0.62 -9.78 2.12
CA VAL A 30 0.43 -8.39 1.71
C VAL A 30 0.84 -8.22 0.25
N ILE A 31 0.00 -7.53 -0.51
CA ILE A 31 0.37 -6.98 -1.81
C ILE A 31 0.67 -5.50 -1.64
N VAL A 32 1.85 -5.08 -2.07
CA VAL A 32 2.24 -3.67 -2.13
C VAL A 32 2.15 -3.22 -3.59
N ALA A 33 1.19 -2.35 -3.89
CA ALA A 33 0.98 -1.76 -5.20
C ALA A 33 1.50 -0.33 -5.18
N GLY A 34 2.67 -0.12 -5.77
CA GLY A 34 3.29 1.19 -5.93
C GLY A 34 3.00 1.82 -7.29
N SER A 35 2.89 3.14 -7.33
CA SER A 35 2.60 3.92 -8.54
C SER A 35 1.28 3.53 -9.22
N THR A 36 0.23 3.26 -8.42
CA THR A 36 -1.07 2.86 -8.94
C THR A 36 -1.82 4.01 -9.60
N TRP A 37 -2.60 3.67 -10.61
CA TRP A 37 -3.57 4.52 -11.29
C TRP A 37 -5.02 4.10 -10.95
N PRO A 38 -6.05 4.90 -11.30
CA PRO A 38 -7.44 4.59 -10.99
C PRO A 38 -7.90 3.19 -11.42
N ALA A 39 -7.39 2.68 -12.56
CA ALA A 39 -7.69 1.35 -13.06
C ALA A 39 -7.13 0.24 -12.14
N ASP A 40 -5.90 0.40 -11.65
CA ASP A 40 -5.27 -0.55 -10.73
C ASP A 40 -6.05 -0.59 -9.41
N GLU A 41 -6.44 0.57 -8.89
CA GLU A 41 -7.21 0.66 -7.65
C GLU A 41 -8.60 0.01 -7.76
N ASN A 42 -9.24 0.09 -8.93
CA ASN A 42 -10.52 -0.60 -9.17
C ASN A 42 -10.33 -2.12 -9.08
N LEU A 43 -9.27 -2.64 -9.71
CA LEU A 43 -8.93 -4.06 -9.64
C LEU A 43 -8.59 -4.48 -8.20
N ILE A 44 -7.81 -3.66 -7.49
CA ILE A 44 -7.44 -3.92 -6.09
C ILE A 44 -8.67 -3.95 -5.19
N LEU A 45 -9.63 -3.04 -5.38
CA LEU A 45 -10.89 -3.05 -4.63
C LEU A 45 -11.64 -4.36 -4.86
N SER A 46 -11.84 -4.78 -6.11
CA SER A 46 -12.48 -6.06 -6.42
C SER A 46 -11.74 -7.26 -5.83
N LEU A 47 -10.40 -7.23 -5.82
CA LEU A 47 -9.60 -8.29 -5.18
C LEU A 47 -9.76 -8.28 -3.66
N ALA A 48 -9.78 -7.09 -3.04
CA ALA A 48 -9.98 -6.94 -1.59
C ALA A 48 -11.35 -7.47 -1.16
N GLU A 49 -12.41 -7.19 -1.91
CA GLU A 49 -13.75 -7.73 -1.66
C GLU A 49 -13.81 -9.26 -1.75
N ASN A 50 -13.11 -9.85 -2.73
CA ASN A 50 -13.10 -11.30 -2.93
C ASN A 50 -12.20 -12.07 -1.96
N THR A 51 -11.10 -11.47 -1.52
CA THR A 51 -10.12 -12.11 -0.62
C THR A 51 -10.40 -11.81 0.84
N GLY A 52 -11.11 -10.73 1.12
CA GLY A 52 -11.46 -10.24 2.44
C GLY A 52 -10.22 -10.11 3.33
N GLU A 53 -10.31 -10.69 4.51
CA GLU A 53 -9.27 -10.60 5.51
C GLU A 53 -8.04 -11.48 5.26
N LYS A 54 -8.06 -12.38 4.26
CA LYS A 54 -6.96 -13.30 3.98
C LYS A 54 -5.74 -12.62 3.35
N LEU A 55 -5.94 -11.48 2.70
CA LEU A 55 -4.92 -10.74 1.97
C LEU A 55 -5.03 -9.25 2.31
N LYS A 56 -3.90 -8.59 2.54
CA LYS A 56 -3.83 -7.15 2.80
C LYS A 56 -3.25 -6.41 1.61
N PHE A 57 -3.64 -5.16 1.44
CA PHE A 57 -3.20 -4.32 0.32
C PHE A 57 -2.61 -3.02 0.87
N ILE A 58 -1.43 -2.66 0.38
CA ILE A 58 -0.82 -1.35 0.61
C ILE A 58 -0.76 -0.66 -0.75
N ILE A 59 -1.40 0.50 -0.87
CA ILE A 59 -1.52 1.25 -2.11
C ILE A 59 -0.71 2.54 -1.96
N ALA A 60 0.24 2.75 -2.87
CA ALA A 60 0.96 4.01 -3.00
C ALA A 60 0.63 4.62 -4.38
N PRO A 61 -0.35 5.53 -4.47
CA PRO A 61 -0.83 6.07 -5.74
C PRO A 61 0.22 6.93 -6.44
N HIS A 62 0.13 7.02 -7.76
CA HIS A 62 0.99 7.91 -8.56
C HIS A 62 0.74 9.39 -8.23
N GLU A 63 -0.50 9.73 -7.92
CA GLU A 63 -0.92 11.07 -7.53
C GLU A 63 -1.27 11.12 -6.04
N VAL A 64 -0.57 11.97 -5.29
CA VAL A 64 -0.71 12.14 -3.83
C VAL A 64 -1.41 13.45 -3.45
N SER A 65 -2.18 14.03 -4.37
CA SER A 65 -2.98 15.22 -4.06
C SER A 65 -4.05 14.89 -3.02
N GLU A 66 -4.41 15.85 -2.16
CA GLU A 66 -5.42 15.62 -1.11
C GLU A 66 -6.76 15.15 -1.68
N ILE A 67 -7.14 15.66 -2.85
CA ILE A 67 -8.36 15.28 -3.55
C ILE A 67 -8.30 13.81 -3.93
N ARG A 68 -7.21 13.37 -4.56
CA ARG A 68 -7.02 11.99 -4.99
C ARG A 68 -7.01 11.02 -3.80
N ILE A 69 -6.33 11.39 -2.73
CA ILE A 69 -6.28 10.57 -1.51
C ILE A 69 -7.67 10.43 -0.90
N LYS A 70 -8.47 11.50 -0.84
CA LYS A 70 -9.86 11.42 -0.37
C LYS A 70 -10.72 10.50 -1.24
N GLU A 71 -10.63 10.62 -2.56
CA GLU A 71 -11.36 9.73 -3.49
C GLU A 71 -11.01 8.26 -3.27
N ILE A 72 -9.72 7.95 -3.06
CA ILE A 72 -9.26 6.59 -2.78
C ILE A 72 -9.84 6.13 -1.44
N ILE A 73 -9.74 6.94 -0.38
CA ILE A 73 -10.28 6.56 0.94
C ILE A 73 -11.80 6.33 0.87
N GLU A 74 -12.55 7.21 0.22
CA GLU A 74 -14.00 7.06 0.05
C GLU A 74 -14.36 5.78 -0.73
N LYS A 75 -13.56 5.45 -1.74
CA LYS A 75 -13.73 4.24 -2.55
C LYS A 75 -13.50 2.94 -1.78
N PHE A 76 -12.54 2.91 -0.87
CA PHE A 76 -12.26 1.75 -0.02
C PHE A 76 -13.05 1.77 1.32
N GLY A 77 -13.68 2.89 1.66
CA GLY A 77 -14.52 3.07 2.85
C GLY A 77 -13.79 2.80 4.17
N ASP A 78 -14.52 2.23 5.13
CA ASP A 78 -14.03 1.93 6.49
C ASP A 78 -12.88 0.91 6.52
N GLN A 79 -12.55 0.28 5.39
CA GLN A 79 -11.45 -0.68 5.28
C GLN A 79 -10.10 0.01 5.02
N ALA A 80 -10.08 1.29 4.66
CA ALA A 80 -8.87 2.04 4.36
C ALA A 80 -8.37 2.85 5.56
N ILE A 81 -7.04 2.86 5.73
CA ILE A 81 -6.33 3.70 6.68
C ILE A 81 -5.26 4.46 5.89
N LEU A 82 -5.24 5.79 6.03
CA LEU A 82 -4.18 6.62 5.44
C LEU A 82 -2.90 6.55 6.30
N TYR A 83 -1.78 6.31 5.65
CA TYR A 83 -0.44 6.36 6.25
C TYR A 83 0.38 7.47 5.58
N SER A 84 0.85 8.46 6.35
CA SER A 84 1.65 9.60 5.88
C SER A 84 2.78 9.94 6.85
#